data_AF-A0A939ZYF4-F1
#
_entry.id   AF-A0A939ZYF4-F1
#
_cell.length_a   1.000
_cell.length_b   1.000
_cell.length_c   1.000
_cell.angle_alpha   90.00
_cell.angle_beta   90.00
_cell.angle_gamma   90.00
#
_symmetry.space_group_name_H-M   'P 1'
#
loop_
_entity.id
_entity.type
_entity.pdbx_description
1 polymer ?
#
loop_
_entity_poly.entity_id
_entity_poly.type
_entity_poly.pdbx_seq_one_letter_code
_entity_poly.pdbx_strand_id
1 'polypeptide(L)'
;MGGTVVFFRVFYSVVIAAGVFGCMPNAAQGVFTGMFEMTNGIELLCRTPSRLCLSLCAALLSFGGVCIFIQSKMLFEELSAKEYFTAKLILAFLSGALFYLFYPLLPVSEPTMAGLNETLSGKSPDIFSSRISSILCGAAITAFALAVSVLYSRLAGRRK
;
A
#
# COMPACT_ATOMS: atom_id res chain seq x y z
N MET A 1 3.28 17.04 15.13
CA MET A 1 2.99 16.13 13.99
C MET A 1 3.07 14.65 14.39
N GLY A 2 4.13 14.18 15.08
CA GLY A 2 4.22 12.77 15.52
C GLY A 2 3.15 12.27 16.50
N GLY A 3 2.46 13.16 17.22
CA GLY A 3 1.42 12.78 18.20
C GLY A 3 0.25 11.99 17.61
N THR A 4 -0.13 12.25 16.36
CA THR A 4 -1.20 11.50 15.68
C THR A 4 -0.79 10.05 15.41
N VAL A 5 0.48 9.80 15.10
CA VAL A 5 1.02 8.44 14.91
C VAL A 5 1.01 7.68 16.23
N VAL A 6 1.46 8.32 17.32
CA VAL A 6 1.43 7.72 18.67
C VAL A 6 0.00 7.43 19.10
N PHE A 7 -0.94 8.34 18.85
CA PHE A 7 -2.36 8.13 19.16
C PHE A 7 -2.89 6.87 18.46
N PHE A 8 -2.67 6.71 17.15
CA PHE A 8 -3.16 5.54 16.43
C PHE A 8 -2.45 4.24 16.84
N ARG A 9 -1.18 4.32 17.25
CA ARG A 9 -0.47 3.18 17.84
C ARG A 9 -1.11 2.73 19.15
N VAL A 10 -1.42 3.68 20.05
CA VAL A 10 -2.08 3.38 21.33
C VAL A 10 -3.50 2.86 21.10
N PHE A 11 -4.26 3.51 20.22
CA PHE A 11 -5.60 3.07 19.82
C PHE A 11 -5.59 1.63 19.31
N TYR A 12 -4.67 1.30 18.40
CA TYR A 12 -4.50 -0.07 17.91
C TYR A 12 -4.21 -1.07 19.05
N SER A 13 -3.28 -0.75 19.96
CA SER A 13 -2.97 -1.64 21.08
C SER A 13 -4.19 -1.92 21.97
N VAL A 14 -5.04 -0.90 22.20
CA VAL A 14 -6.29 -1.07 22.96
C VAL A 14 -7.29 -1.95 22.21
N VAL A 15 -7.47 -1.73 20.90
CA VAL A 15 -8.40 -2.53 20.07
C VAL A 15 -7.99 -4.00 20.02
N ILE A 16 -6.69 -4.28 19.93
CA ILE A 16 -6.14 -5.65 20.00
C ILE A 16 -6.37 -6.27 21.37
N ALA A 17 -6.06 -5.54 22.45
CA ALA A 17 -6.27 -6.01 23.82
C ALA A 17 -7.75 -6.31 24.12
N ALA A 18 -8.66 -5.55 23.49
CA ALA A 18 -10.11 -5.78 23.57
C ALA A 18 -10.61 -6.96 22.71
N GLY A 19 -9.74 -7.62 21.94
CA GLY A 19 -10.10 -8.79 21.13
C GLY A 19 -10.98 -8.49 19.92
N VAL A 20 -11.10 -7.22 19.51
CA VAL A 20 -12.03 -6.77 18.44
C VAL A 20 -11.75 -7.47 17.11
N PHE A 21 -10.48 -7.81 16.84
CA PHE A 21 -10.06 -8.52 15.63
C PHE A 21 -9.97 -10.04 15.78
N GLY A 22 -10.41 -10.62 16.91
CA GLY A 22 -10.20 -12.04 17.23
C GLY A 22 -10.80 -13.02 16.21
N CYS A 23 -11.80 -12.60 15.45
CA CYS A 23 -12.43 -13.42 14.40
C CYS A 23 -12.00 -13.03 12.98
N MET A 24 -11.12 -12.05 12.81
CA MET A 24 -10.75 -11.50 11.51
C MET A 24 -9.54 -12.26 10.93
N PRO A 25 -9.53 -12.58 9.61
CA PRO A 25 -8.35 -13.14 8.96
C PRO A 25 -7.14 -12.20 9.06
N ASN A 26 -5.93 -12.76 9.19
CA ASN A 26 -4.67 -12.00 9.33
C ASN A 26 -4.50 -10.89 8.27
N ALA A 27 -4.88 -11.16 7.01
CA ALA A 27 -4.78 -10.18 5.95
C ALA A 27 -5.74 -8.99 6.15
N ALA A 28 -6.98 -9.26 6.57
CA ALA A 28 -7.96 -8.20 6.86
C ALA A 28 -7.54 -7.40 8.10
N GLN A 29 -7.07 -8.09 9.14
CA GLN A 29 -6.51 -7.44 10.33
C GLN A 29 -5.30 -6.57 9.96
N GLY A 30 -4.42 -7.03 9.07
CA GLY A 30 -3.27 -6.28 8.57
C GLY A 30 -3.68 -5.02 7.78
N VAL A 31 -4.70 -5.11 6.93
CA VAL A 31 -5.26 -3.95 6.22
C VAL A 31 -5.85 -2.93 7.19
N PHE A 32 -6.73 -3.37 8.10
CA PHE A 32 -7.36 -2.48 9.09
C PHE A 32 -6.31 -1.83 9.99
N THR A 33 -5.34 -2.60 10.46
CA THR A 33 -4.22 -2.08 11.25
C THR A 33 -3.44 -1.06 10.42
N GLY A 34 -3.09 -1.41 9.18
CA GLY A 34 -2.31 -0.57 8.28
C GLY A 34 -2.96 0.77 7.92
N MET A 35 -4.29 0.84 7.96
CA MET A 35 -5.02 2.10 7.78
C MET A 35 -4.78 3.08 8.93
N PHE A 36 -4.56 2.61 10.16
CA PHE A 36 -4.35 3.46 11.34
C PHE A 36 -2.87 3.57 11.72
N GLU A 37 -2.17 2.43 11.72
CA GLU A 37 -0.74 2.30 11.99
C GLU A 37 -0.13 1.41 10.90
N MET A 38 0.53 2.07 9.96
CA MET A 38 0.99 1.47 8.71
C MET A 38 2.05 0.39 8.92
N THR A 39 2.98 0.61 9.86
CA THR A 39 4.15 -0.25 10.05
C THR A 39 3.78 -1.66 10.49
N ASN A 40 2.91 -1.77 11.50
CA ASN A 40 2.44 -3.03 12.06
C ASN A 40 1.42 -3.69 11.12
N GLY A 41 0.63 -2.90 10.38
CA GLY A 41 -0.25 -3.46 9.35
C GLY A 41 0.53 -4.16 8.24
N ILE A 42 1.60 -3.53 7.76
CA ILE A 42 2.52 -4.14 6.78
C ILE A 42 3.22 -5.35 7.39
N GLU A 43 3.72 -5.26 8.63
CA GLU A 43 4.33 -6.39 9.32
C GLU A 43 3.37 -7.60 9.37
N LEU A 44 2.10 -7.37 9.73
CA LEU A 44 1.08 -8.41 9.80
C LEU A 44 0.75 -9.01 8.43
N LEU A 45 0.70 -8.20 7.37
CA LEU A 45 0.53 -8.68 5.99
C LEU A 45 1.73 -9.50 5.51
N CYS A 46 2.95 -9.13 5.91
CA CYS A 46 4.17 -9.84 5.55
C CYS A 46 4.34 -11.18 6.27
N ARG A 47 3.59 -11.46 7.35
CA ARG A 47 3.60 -12.77 8.03
C ARG A 47 3.02 -13.89 7.18
N THR A 48 2.23 -13.55 6.17
CA THR A 48 1.71 -14.52 5.18
C THR A 48 1.95 -13.93 3.78
N PRO A 49 3.18 -14.03 3.26
CA PRO A 49 3.61 -13.33 2.06
C PRO A 49 3.02 -13.99 0.80
N SER A 50 1.73 -13.76 0.57
CA SER A 50 1.07 -14.08 -0.69
C SER A 50 1.16 -12.90 -1.67
N ARG A 51 1.00 -13.16 -2.97
CA ARG A 51 0.89 -12.10 -3.99
C ARG A 51 -0.17 -11.06 -3.62
N LEU A 52 -1.29 -11.50 -3.03
CA LEU A 52 -2.34 -10.62 -2.55
C LEU A 52 -1.86 -9.76 -1.37
N CYS A 53 -1.26 -10.35 -0.35
CA CYS A 53 -0.75 -9.61 0.80
C CYS A 53 0.30 -8.56 0.40
N LEU A 54 1.21 -8.90 -0.52
CA LEU A 54 2.20 -7.96 -1.04
C LEU A 54 1.57 -6.81 -1.84
N SER A 55 0.51 -7.11 -2.63
CA SER A 55 -0.26 -6.06 -3.31
C SER A 55 -1.01 -5.14 -2.33
N LEU A 56 -1.49 -5.69 -1.22
CA LEU A 56 -2.11 -4.92 -0.13
C LEU A 56 -1.08 -4.05 0.58
N CYS A 57 0.15 -4.52 0.78
CA CYS A 57 1.25 -3.71 1.29
C CYS A 57 1.55 -2.53 0.37
N ALA A 58 1.64 -2.76 -0.95
CA ALA A 58 1.83 -1.69 -1.93
C ALA A 58 0.70 -0.65 -1.91
N ALA A 59 -0.55 -1.11 -1.80
CA ALA A 59 -1.71 -0.23 -1.66
C ALA A 59 -1.65 0.62 -0.38
N LEU A 60 -1.35 0.01 0.77
CA LEU A 60 -1.23 0.70 2.05
C LEU A 60 -0.09 1.72 2.07
N LEU A 61 1.07 1.38 1.48
CA LEU A 61 2.21 2.28 1.32
C LEU A 61 1.83 3.54 0.54
N SER A 62 1.06 3.38 -0.53
CA SER A 62 0.59 4.51 -1.34
C SER A 62 -0.52 5.32 -0.65
N PHE A 63 -1.39 4.66 0.12
CA PHE A 63 -2.40 5.32 0.94
C PHE A 63 -1.75 6.20 2.02
N GLY A 64 -0.80 5.64 2.79
CA GLY A 64 -0.07 6.32 3.86
C GLY A 64 -0.81 6.40 5.21
N GLY A 65 -2.02 5.85 5.31
CA GLY A 65 -2.79 5.79 6.55
C GLY A 65 -3.56 7.06 6.92
N VAL A 66 -4.54 6.91 7.83
CA VAL A 66 -5.39 7.99 8.34
C VAL A 66 -4.57 9.01 9.14
N CYS A 67 -3.48 8.58 9.77
CA CYS A 67 -2.59 9.45 10.51
C CYS A 67 -1.94 10.53 9.62
N ILE A 68 -1.52 10.17 8.41
CA ILE A 68 -0.94 11.10 7.43
C ILE A 68 -2.04 11.96 6.80
N PHE A 69 -3.25 11.41 6.61
CA PHE A 69 -4.39 12.19 6.16
C PHE A 69 -4.71 13.36 7.09
N ILE A 70 -4.83 13.09 8.40
CA ILE A 70 -5.12 14.11 9.41
C ILE A 70 -3.97 15.13 9.46
N GLN A 71 -2.71 14.68 9.52
CA GLN A 71 -1.55 15.58 9.53
C GLN A 71 -1.49 16.49 8.30
N SER A 72 -1.81 15.96 7.11
CA SER A 72 -1.83 16.74 5.88
C SER A 72 -2.92 17.82 5.90
N LYS A 73 -4.09 17.52 6.46
CA LYS A 73 -5.18 18.49 6.59
C LYS A 73 -4.93 19.56 7.64
N MET A 74 -4.16 19.26 8.69
CA MET A 74 -3.71 20.26 9.65
C MET A 74 -2.67 21.23 9.06
N LEU A 75 -1.91 20.79 8.06
CA LEU A 75 -0.91 21.61 7.37
C LEU A 75 -1.49 22.39 6.18
N PHE A 76 -2.46 21.81 5.49
CA PHE A 76 -3.07 22.38 4.28
C PHE A 76 -4.58 22.52 4.48
N GLU A 77 -5.00 23.64 5.05
CA GLU A 77 -6.42 23.91 5.34
C GLU A 77 -7.27 23.99 4.06
N GLU A 78 -6.75 24.61 2.99
CA GLU A 78 -7.44 24.77 1.71
C GLU A 78 -7.72 23.45 0.95
N LEU A 79 -7.03 22.37 1.31
CA LEU A 79 -7.14 21.11 0.59
C LEU A 79 -8.46 20.41 0.93
N SER A 80 -9.38 20.20 -0.01
CA SER A 80 -10.63 19.49 0.30
C SER A 80 -10.35 18.09 0.88
N ALA A 81 -10.88 17.83 2.08
CA ALA A 81 -10.73 16.55 2.79
C ALA A 81 -11.19 15.37 1.94
N LYS A 82 -12.33 15.53 1.27
CA LYS A 82 -12.94 14.49 0.44
C LYS A 82 -12.10 14.21 -0.80
N GLU A 83 -11.63 15.26 -1.48
CA GLU A 83 -10.85 15.13 -2.70
C GLU A 83 -9.49 14.50 -2.42
N TYR A 84 -8.82 14.92 -1.34
CA TYR A 84 -7.54 14.35 -0.94
C TYR A 84 -7.65 12.89 -0.53
N PHE A 85 -8.68 12.55 0.27
CA PHE A 85 -8.92 11.16 0.67
C PHE A 85 -9.23 10.27 -0.53
N THR A 86 -10.06 10.76 -1.46
CA THR A 86 -10.43 10.02 -2.68
C THR A 86 -9.21 9.81 -3.58
N ALA A 87 -8.38 10.83 -3.77
CA ALA A 87 -7.14 10.72 -4.52
C ALA A 87 -6.20 9.67 -3.90
N LYS A 88 -6.06 9.65 -2.57
CA LYS A 88 -5.28 8.64 -1.84
C LYS A 88 -5.83 7.23 -2.02
N LEU A 89 -7.15 7.04 -2.00
CA LEU A 89 -7.78 5.75 -2.26
C LEU A 89 -7.56 5.26 -3.70
N ILE A 90 -7.72 6.14 -4.68
CA ILE A 90 -7.47 5.80 -6.09
C ILE A 90 -6.00 5.41 -6.28
N LEU A 91 -5.07 6.16 -5.69
CA LEU A 91 -3.65 5.86 -5.76
C LEU A 91 -3.30 4.52 -5.08
N ALA A 92 -3.91 4.24 -3.93
CA ALA A 92 -3.76 2.97 -3.22
C ALA A 92 -4.25 1.79 -4.07
N PHE A 93 -5.44 1.91 -4.65
CA PHE A 93 -6.01 0.89 -5.53
C PHE A 93 -5.14 0.66 -6.78
N LEU A 94 -4.73 1.73 -7.46
CA LEU A 94 -3.86 1.65 -8.63
C LEU A 94 -2.51 1.01 -8.30
N SER A 95 -1.88 1.41 -7.19
CA SER A 95 -0.61 0.84 -6.73
C SER A 95 -0.72 -0.66 -6.46
N GLY A 96 -1.75 -1.07 -5.71
CA GLY A 96 -2.01 -2.48 -5.43
C GLY A 96 -2.33 -3.29 -6.69
N ALA A 97 -3.18 -2.76 -7.58
CA ALA A 97 -3.56 -3.42 -8.83
C ALA A 97 -2.38 -3.57 -9.79
N LEU A 98 -1.57 -2.52 -9.95
CA LEU A 98 -0.36 -2.55 -10.77
C LEU A 98 0.67 -3.51 -10.17
N PHE A 99 0.90 -3.46 -8.86
CA PHE A 99 1.78 -4.43 -8.21
C PHE A 99 1.29 -5.85 -8.44
N TYR A 100 0.00 -6.12 -8.21
CA TYR A 100 -0.57 -7.44 -8.43
C TYR A 100 -0.37 -7.89 -9.87
N LEU A 101 -0.69 -7.06 -10.86
CA LEU A 101 -0.58 -7.39 -12.29
C LEU A 101 0.87 -7.65 -12.72
N PHE A 102 1.80 -6.78 -12.33
CA PHE A 102 3.20 -6.84 -12.73
C PHE A 102 4.07 -7.73 -11.84
N TYR A 103 3.55 -8.23 -10.71
CA TYR A 103 4.27 -9.12 -9.79
C TYR A 103 5.03 -10.26 -10.48
N PRO A 104 4.45 -11.00 -11.47
CA PRO A 104 5.15 -12.09 -12.15
C PRO A 104 6.38 -11.64 -12.97
N LEU A 105 6.47 -10.35 -13.30
CA LEU A 105 7.60 -9.78 -14.05
C LEU A 105 8.70 -9.26 -13.13
N LEU A 106 8.44 -9.12 -11.82
CA LEU A 106 9.41 -8.64 -10.86
C LEU A 106 10.42 -9.76 -10.55
N PRO A 107 11.73 -9.45 -10.45
CA PRO A 107 12.73 -10.40 -9.99
C PRO A 107 12.45 -10.69 -8.51
N VAL A 108 11.82 -11.83 -8.25
CA VAL A 108 11.49 -12.28 -6.90
C VAL A 108 12.79 -12.70 -6.20
N SER A 109 13.19 -11.98 -5.16
CA SER A 109 14.32 -12.36 -4.32
C SER A 109 13.94 -13.52 -3.38
N GLU A 110 14.88 -14.43 -3.13
CA GLU A 110 14.76 -15.67 -2.32
C GLU A 110 13.89 -15.59 -1.04
N PRO A 111 13.92 -14.54 -0.20
CA PRO A 111 13.03 -14.46 0.98
C PRO A 111 11.53 -14.43 0.65
N THR A 112 11.16 -14.06 -0.58
CA THR A 112 9.76 -14.07 -1.04
C THR A 112 9.33 -15.45 -1.56
N MET A 113 10.29 -16.30 -1.98
CA MET A 113 10.04 -17.66 -2.49
C MET A 113 9.71 -18.66 -1.38
N ALA A 114 10.29 -18.51 -0.19
CA ALA A 114 10.09 -19.42 0.93
C ALA A 114 8.61 -19.49 1.40
N GLY A 115 7.85 -18.40 1.26
CA GLY A 115 6.42 -18.37 1.58
C GLY A 115 5.48 -18.69 0.41
N LEU A 116 6.00 -18.82 -0.82
CA LEU A 116 5.21 -19.05 -2.05
C LEU A 116 5.41 -20.45 -2.66
N ASN A 117 6.42 -21.19 -2.21
CA ASN A 117 6.83 -22.49 -2.77
C ASN A 117 5.74 -23.58 -2.67
N GLU A 118 4.66 -23.34 -1.92
CA GLU A 118 3.52 -24.25 -1.85
C GLU A 118 2.50 -24.08 -2.99
N THR A 119 2.58 -23.01 -3.81
CA THR A 119 1.53 -22.76 -4.84
C THR A 119 2.02 -22.61 -6.28
N LEU A 120 3.31 -22.39 -6.53
CA LEU A 120 3.82 -22.15 -7.89
C LEU A 120 5.15 -22.87 -8.13
N SER A 121 5.08 -24.20 -8.20
CA SER A 121 6.12 -25.00 -8.83
C SER A 121 6.16 -24.69 -10.33
N GLY A 122 7.31 -24.21 -10.80
CA GLY A 122 7.75 -24.39 -12.20
C GLY A 122 7.71 -23.16 -13.10
N LYS A 123 8.77 -22.34 -13.07
CA LYS A 123 9.58 -21.97 -14.25
C LYS A 123 10.70 -21.01 -13.83
N SER A 124 11.95 -21.41 -14.03
CA SER A 124 13.13 -20.54 -13.89
C SER A 124 13.24 -19.57 -15.06
N PRO A 125 13.20 -18.24 -14.88
CA PRO A 125 13.43 -17.29 -15.97
C PRO A 125 14.83 -16.65 -15.88
N ASP A 126 15.38 -16.29 -17.04
CA ASP A 126 16.68 -15.64 -17.21
C ASP A 126 16.75 -14.30 -16.45
N ILE A 127 17.67 -14.25 -15.48
CA ILE A 127 17.79 -13.20 -14.44
C ILE A 127 18.02 -11.80 -15.04
N PHE A 128 18.68 -11.68 -16.20
CA PHE A 128 19.07 -10.40 -16.78
C PHE A 128 17.91 -9.68 -17.49
N SER A 129 17.12 -10.40 -18.29
CA SER A 129 15.96 -9.84 -19.02
C SER A 129 14.83 -9.44 -18.06
N SER A 130 14.61 -10.25 -17.02
CA SER A 130 13.64 -9.94 -15.95
C SER A 130 13.99 -8.66 -15.19
N ARG A 131 15.27 -8.41 -14.89
CA ARG A 131 15.70 -7.18 -14.19
C ARG A 131 15.43 -5.91 -14.99
N ILE A 132 15.74 -5.90 -16.29
CA ILE A 132 15.48 -4.73 -17.15
C ILE A 132 13.97 -4.49 -17.31
N SER A 133 13.18 -5.56 -17.50
CA SER A 133 11.72 -5.47 -17.60
C SER A 133 11.08 -4.88 -16.32
N SER A 134 11.56 -5.29 -15.15
CA SER A 134 11.03 -4.81 -13.86
C SER A 134 11.35 -3.35 -13.57
N ILE A 135 12.54 -2.88 -13.95
CA ILE A 135 12.94 -1.47 -13.81
C ILE A 135 12.10 -0.59 -14.74
N LEU A 136 11.90 -1.03 -15.98
CA LEU A 136 11.06 -0.32 -16.96
C LEU A 136 9.59 -0.30 -16.51
N CYS A 137 9.06 -1.40 -15.97
CA CYS A 137 7.71 -1.45 -15.41
C CYS A 137 7.57 -0.55 -14.18
N GLY A 138 8.51 -0.58 -13.24
CA GLY A 138 8.48 0.28 -12.05
C GLY A 138 8.54 1.77 -12.40
N ALA A 139 9.38 2.14 -13.36
CA ALA A 139 9.45 3.49 -13.89
C ALA A 139 8.15 3.90 -14.60
N ALA A 140 7.55 3.02 -15.40
CA ALA A 140 6.28 3.27 -16.09
C ALA A 140 5.11 3.43 -15.11
N ILE A 141 5.04 2.60 -14.07
CA ILE A 141 4.03 2.70 -13.00
C ILE A 141 4.17 4.01 -12.24
N THR A 142 5.41 4.39 -11.88
CA THR A 142 5.68 5.64 -11.17
C THR A 142 5.35 6.86 -12.04
N ALA A 143 5.71 6.82 -13.32
CA ALA A 143 5.37 7.85 -14.30
C ALA A 143 3.86 7.96 -14.52
N PHE A 144 3.15 6.84 -14.58
CA PHE A 144 1.68 6.80 -14.71
C PHE A 144 1.00 7.38 -13.46
N ALA A 145 1.43 6.97 -12.27
CA ALA A 145 0.91 7.51 -11.00
C ALA A 145 1.15 9.03 -10.87
N LEU A 146 2.32 9.51 -11.31
CA LEU A 146 2.62 10.94 -11.42
C LEU A 146 1.71 11.63 -12.43
N ALA A 147 1.52 11.06 -13.61
CA ALA A 147 0.67 11.63 -14.66
C ALA A 147 -0.79 11.75 -14.20
N VAL A 148 -1.33 10.71 -13.55
CA VAL A 148 -2.67 10.71 -12.97
C VAL A 148 -2.79 11.76 -11.86
N SER A 149 -1.79 11.86 -10.98
CA SER A 149 -1.79 12.84 -9.88
C SER A 149 -1.71 14.29 -10.40
N VAL A 150 -0.92 14.54 -11.45
CA VAL A 150 -0.82 15.85 -12.11
C VAL A 150 -2.12 16.18 -12.85
N LEU A 151 -2.72 15.21 -13.55
CA LEU A 151 -3.99 15.39 -14.27
C LEU A 151 -5.12 15.70 -13.29
N TYR A 152 -5.20 14.96 -12.18
CA TYR A 152 -6.17 15.22 -11.12
C TYR A 152 -5.99 16.61 -10.53
N SER A 153 -4.75 17.02 -10.24
CA SER A 153 -4.45 18.35 -9.70
C SER A 153 -4.83 19.47 -10.68
N ARG A 154 -4.67 19.26 -11.99
CA ARG A 154 -5.10 20.22 -13.02
C ARG A 154 -6.62 20.28 -13.19
N LEU A 155 -7.32 19.15 -13.03
CA LEU A 155 -8.78 19.10 -13.08
C LEU A 155 -9.41 19.72 -11.83
N ALA A 156 -8.82 19.51 -10.65
CA ALA A 156 -9.23 20.14 -9.40
C ALA A 156 -8.93 21.65 -9.39
N GLY A 157 -7.78 22.07 -9.91
CA GLY A 157 -7.41 23.49 -10.03
C GLY A 157 -8.21 24.29 -11.08
N ARG A 158 -8.96 23.61 -11.95
CA ARG A 158 -9.90 24.24 -12.92
C ARG A 158 -11.28 24.56 -12.34
N ARG A 159 -11.57 24.16 -11.09
CA ARG A 159 -12.82 24.48 -10.38
C ARG A 159 -12.68 25.68 -9.42
N LYS A 160 -11.88 26.69 -9.77
CA LYS A 160 -11.94 28.02 -9.15
C LYS A 160 -12.45 29.01 -10.18
#